data_AF-A0A2G6GFZ1-F1
#
_entry.id   AF-A0A2G6GFZ1-F1
#
_cell.length_a   1.000
_cell.length_b   1.000
_cell.length_c   1.000
_cell.angle_alpha   90.00
_cell.angle_beta   90.00
_cell.angle_gamma   90.00
#
_symmetry.space_group_name_H-M   'P 1'
#
loop_
_entity.id
_entity.type
_entity.pdbx_description
1 polymer ?
#
loop_
_entity_poly.entity_id
_entity_poly.type
_entity_poly.pdbx_seq_one_letter_code
_entity_poly.pdbx_strand_id
1 'polypeptide(L)'
;MIPRSTRTKFILLLAFIIFVIVYWLIPIPGQLLIVPDHWQQINIWPQVRIRAEDLQPGQEASLVIFDTIPWTHVKLIVGDGEGTLDGYEVNGSTGVHQWNWSFTVPEARDYNLNFYHSCDTGCQAWTTATAGTVTAPDNTSTQSELIPTKLGVVFANPERDWHNRRGWVVELTYTQLAEAEYWGIDDLARRVEVAVNEGLLVLVRVDYNQGQSIPPPDDYLALDTYLNYIQRLARDDRLKNVYGYIVGSGFNTRSGNSQASENMVTPAWYARVFNGYRAPADHTDNVVQTIRAENVTARILVGPVSTWRTDQDGALTYRIDVPWLNYFHTLVAAID
;
A
#
# COMPACT_ATOMS: atom_id res chain seq x y z
N MET A 1 53.20 -32.05 -4.41
CA MET A 1 53.56 -30.63 -4.21
C MET A 1 52.74 -29.79 -5.17
N ILE A 2 51.69 -29.13 -4.68
CA ILE A 2 50.87 -28.22 -5.49
C ILE A 2 51.65 -26.89 -5.63
N PRO A 3 51.80 -26.33 -6.84
CA PRO A 3 52.60 -25.13 -7.06
C PRO A 3 52.12 -23.98 -6.16
N ARG A 4 53.06 -23.29 -5.52
CA ARG A 4 52.78 -22.14 -4.62
C ARG A 4 51.89 -21.07 -5.28
N SER A 5 51.94 -20.92 -6.61
CA SER A 5 51.13 -19.92 -7.34
C SER A 5 49.64 -20.30 -7.46
N THR A 6 49.30 -21.59 -7.40
CA THR A 6 47.91 -22.06 -7.47
C THR A 6 47.18 -21.79 -6.16
N ARG A 7 47.88 -21.84 -5.03
CA ARG A 7 47.33 -21.56 -3.69
C ARG A 7 46.94 -20.09 -3.53
N THR A 8 47.76 -19.16 -4.03
CA THR A 8 47.48 -17.72 -3.95
C THR A 8 46.28 -17.31 -4.81
N LYS A 9 46.16 -17.89 -6.01
CA LYS A 9 44.99 -17.66 -6.89
C LYS A 9 43.70 -18.19 -6.28
N PHE A 10 43.76 -19.34 -5.62
CA PHE A 10 42.60 -19.92 -4.94
C PHE A 10 42.15 -19.10 -3.73
N ILE A 11 43.10 -18.56 -2.94
CA ILE A 11 42.80 -17.69 -1.80
C ILE A 11 42.16 -16.37 -2.27
N LEU A 12 42.66 -15.76 -3.35
CA LEU A 12 42.08 -14.53 -3.92
C LEU A 12 40.67 -14.77 -4.49
N LEU A 13 40.45 -15.90 -5.17
CA LEU A 13 39.13 -16.26 -5.68
C LEU A 13 38.14 -16.49 -4.54
N LEU A 14 38.56 -17.20 -3.48
CA LEU A 14 37.72 -17.44 -2.30
C LEU A 14 37.37 -16.13 -1.57
N ALA A 15 38.35 -15.22 -1.42
CA ALA A 15 38.12 -13.91 -0.81
C ALA A 15 37.13 -13.06 -1.63
N PHE A 16 37.23 -13.10 -2.96
CA PHE A 16 36.29 -12.40 -3.85
C PHE A 16 34.87 -12.96 -3.76
N ILE A 17 34.72 -14.29 -3.73
CA ILE A 17 33.41 -14.94 -3.59
C ILE A 17 32.78 -14.61 -2.23
N ILE A 18 33.56 -14.66 -1.14
CA ILE A 18 33.08 -14.28 0.19
C ILE A 18 32.65 -12.82 0.20
N PHE A 19 33.40 -11.91 -0.43
CA PHE A 19 33.05 -10.51 -0.51
C PHE A 19 31.73 -10.26 -1.28
N VAL A 20 31.53 -10.94 -2.41
CA VAL A 20 30.27 -10.84 -3.19
C VAL A 20 29.08 -11.40 -2.40
N ILE A 21 29.28 -12.52 -1.69
CA ILE A 21 28.24 -13.13 -0.84
C ILE A 21 27.88 -12.19 0.31
N VAL A 22 28.86 -11.61 1.00
CA VAL A 22 28.62 -10.64 2.09
C VAL A 22 27.94 -9.39 1.56
N TYR A 23 28.37 -8.84 0.42
CA TYR A 23 27.77 -7.65 -0.19
C TYR A 23 26.29 -7.86 -0.55
N TRP A 24 25.91 -9.04 -1.03
CA TRP A 24 24.50 -9.38 -1.34
C TRP A 24 23.68 -9.79 -0.11
N LEU A 25 24.31 -10.18 1.01
CA LEU A 25 23.65 -10.68 2.21
C LEU A 25 23.43 -9.63 3.30
N ILE A 26 23.87 -8.39 3.14
CA ILE A 26 23.50 -7.31 4.07
C ILE A 26 22.30 -6.53 3.49
N PRO A 27 21.07 -6.78 3.99
CA PRO A 27 19.91 -5.99 3.64
C PRO A 27 19.98 -4.73 4.49
N ILE A 28 20.24 -3.58 3.89
CA ILE A 28 20.00 -2.29 4.55
C ILE A 28 18.97 -1.49 3.75
N PRO A 29 17.67 -1.82 3.85
CA PRO A 29 16.62 -0.83 3.70
C PRO A 29 16.47 -0.12 5.06
N GLY A 30 17.07 1.07 5.18
CA GLY A 30 16.96 1.94 6.35
C GLY A 30 18.23 2.74 6.58
N GLN A 31 18.21 4.04 6.27
CA GLN A 31 19.30 4.95 6.65
C GLN A 31 19.05 5.43 8.09
N LEU A 32 19.76 4.83 9.05
CA LEU A 32 19.82 5.34 10.41
C LEU A 32 20.88 6.45 10.47
N LEU A 33 20.45 7.71 10.62
CA LEU A 33 21.36 8.83 10.81
C LEU A 33 21.05 9.53 12.14
N ILE A 34 21.87 9.26 13.15
CA ILE A 34 21.95 10.06 14.38
C ILE A 34 23.32 10.71 14.34
N VAL A 35 23.37 12.02 14.14
CA VAL A 35 24.62 12.80 14.12
C VAL A 35 24.69 13.68 15.37
N PRO A 36 25.47 13.28 16.39
CA PRO A 36 25.99 14.20 17.37
C PRO A 36 27.13 15.00 16.71
N ASP A 37 26.80 16.23 16.34
CA ASP A 37 27.61 17.44 16.35
C ASP A 37 28.91 17.57 15.50
N HIS A 38 29.50 16.54 14.89
CA HIS A 38 30.82 16.70 14.21
C HIS A 38 30.85 16.16 12.77
N TRP A 39 31.04 17.08 11.83
CA TRP A 39 30.92 16.91 10.38
C TRP A 39 32.04 16.08 9.75
N GLN A 40 31.68 14.97 9.09
CA GLN A 40 32.29 14.55 7.83
C GLN A 40 31.17 14.35 6.81
N GLN A 41 31.12 15.25 5.81
CA GLN A 41 30.14 15.23 4.72
C GLN A 41 30.31 13.97 3.86
N ILE A 42 29.53 12.94 4.15
CA ILE A 42 29.23 11.93 3.15
C ILE A 42 28.06 12.51 2.34
N ASN A 43 28.30 12.81 1.05
CA ASN A 43 27.29 13.33 0.12
C ASN A 43 26.28 12.24 -0.27
N ILE A 44 25.49 11.77 0.70
CA ILE A 44 24.33 10.91 0.47
C ILE A 44 23.09 11.79 0.53
N TRP A 45 22.28 11.72 -0.53
CA TRP A 45 20.96 12.35 -0.63
C TRP A 45 19.88 11.27 -0.52
N PRO A 46 18.71 11.57 0.05
CA PRO A 46 18.33 12.81 0.73
C PRO A 46 19.01 12.99 2.10
N GLN A 47 19.07 14.23 2.59
CA GLN A 47 19.57 14.56 3.93
C GLN A 47 18.42 15.03 4.83
N VAL A 48 18.29 14.45 6.02
CA VAL A 48 17.28 14.84 7.01
C VAL A 48 17.96 15.52 8.20
N ARG A 49 17.44 16.68 8.61
CA ARG A 49 17.94 17.43 9.77
C ARG A 49 16.79 17.82 10.68
N ILE A 50 16.83 17.32 11.92
CA ILE A 50 15.88 17.72 12.96
C ILE A 50 16.48 18.92 13.69
N ARG A 51 15.74 20.01 13.79
CA ARG A 51 16.13 21.15 14.63
C ARG A 51 15.50 20.97 15.99
N ALA A 52 16.17 20.22 16.87
CA ALA A 52 15.73 20.17 18.24
C ALA A 52 16.83 19.74 19.22
N GLU A 53 16.98 20.54 20.27
CA GLU A 53 17.66 20.17 21.50
C GLU A 53 16.55 19.78 22.51
N ASP A 54 16.66 18.61 23.13
CA ASP A 54 15.80 18.14 24.23
C ASP A 54 14.26 18.08 23.98
N LEU A 55 13.83 17.52 22.85
CA LEU A 55 12.40 17.30 22.54
C LEU A 55 11.67 16.49 23.63
N GLN A 56 10.61 17.07 24.18
CA GLN A 56 9.66 16.38 25.05
C GLN A 56 8.41 15.96 24.26
N PRO A 57 7.77 14.83 24.63
CA PRO A 57 6.46 14.46 24.10
C PRO A 57 5.45 15.62 24.13
N GLY A 58 4.68 15.76 23.04
CA GLY A 58 3.67 16.80 22.88
C GLY A 58 4.22 18.18 22.51
N GLN A 59 5.54 18.37 22.42
CA GLN A 59 6.12 19.60 21.88
C GLN A 59 6.10 19.60 20.35
N GLU A 60 6.07 20.80 19.77
CA GLU A 60 6.25 20.98 18.33
C GLU A 60 7.75 20.97 17.99
N ALA A 61 8.13 20.15 17.01
CA ALA A 61 9.49 20.05 16.50
C ALA A 61 9.53 20.45 15.03
N SER A 62 10.63 21.07 14.62
CA SER A 62 10.88 21.40 13.21
C SER A 62 11.92 20.48 12.60
N LEU A 63 11.69 20.11 11.34
CA LEU A 63 12.58 19.26 10.56
C LEU A 63 12.74 19.82 9.15
N VAL A 64 13.91 19.59 8.58
CA VAL A 64 14.22 19.95 7.21
C VAL A 64 14.75 18.75 6.46
N ILE A 65 14.15 18.42 5.33
CA ILE A 65 14.69 17.45 4.37
C ILE A 65 15.27 18.19 3.17
N PHE A 66 16.40 17.69 2.67
CA PHE A 66 17.11 18.23 1.52
C PHE A 66 17.32 17.14 0.48
N ASP A 67 17.15 17.48 -0.79
CA ASP A 67 17.40 16.59 -1.93
C ASP A 67 17.71 17.38 -3.20
N THR A 68 18.28 16.70 -4.18
CA THR A 68 18.59 17.19 -5.52
C THR A 68 17.43 17.05 -6.51
N ILE A 69 16.41 16.26 -6.18
CA ILE A 69 15.22 16.06 -7.02
C ILE A 69 14.05 16.89 -6.48
N PRO A 70 13.38 17.72 -7.30
CA PRO A 70 12.26 18.57 -6.86
C PRO A 70 10.96 17.78 -6.69
N TRP A 71 10.88 16.95 -5.65
CA TRP A 71 9.67 16.21 -5.32
C TRP A 71 8.47 17.13 -5.02
N THR A 72 7.30 16.74 -5.54
CA THR A 72 6.00 17.37 -5.30
C THR A 72 5.06 16.40 -4.60
N HIS A 73 3.96 16.92 -4.03
CA HIS A 73 2.98 16.13 -3.28
C HIS A 73 3.64 15.26 -2.21
N VAL A 74 4.48 15.92 -1.40
CA VAL A 74 5.26 15.28 -0.34
C VAL A 74 4.43 15.11 0.93
N LYS A 75 4.75 14.09 1.72
CA LYS A 75 4.10 13.80 3.00
C LYS A 75 5.12 13.32 4.04
N LEU A 76 4.92 13.68 5.29
CA LEU A 76 5.68 13.20 6.45
C LEU A 76 4.73 12.49 7.41
N ILE A 77 5.00 11.22 7.69
CA ILE A 77 4.31 10.45 8.74
C ILE A 77 5.26 10.30 9.95
N VAL A 78 4.77 10.60 11.14
CA VAL A 78 5.54 10.58 12.41
C VAL A 78 4.80 9.75 13.45
N GLY A 79 5.26 8.52 13.68
CA GLY A 79 4.48 7.56 14.49
C GLY A 79 3.06 7.41 13.91
N ASP A 80 2.04 7.65 14.73
CA ASP A 80 0.62 7.60 14.32
C ASP A 80 0.10 8.92 13.73
N GLY A 81 0.92 9.97 13.71
CA GLY A 81 0.56 11.32 13.28
C GLY A 81 1.11 11.71 11.91
N GLU A 82 0.67 12.88 11.41
CA GLU A 82 1.15 13.48 10.17
C GLU A 82 1.86 14.81 10.49
N GLY A 83 2.98 15.08 9.81
CA GLY A 83 3.67 16.37 9.86
C GLY A 83 3.05 17.39 8.91
N THR A 84 3.16 18.67 9.25
CA THR A 84 2.69 19.79 8.41
C THR A 84 3.85 20.33 7.59
N LEU A 85 3.66 20.50 6.28
CA LEU A 85 4.65 21.14 5.41
C LEU A 85 4.57 22.66 5.58
N ASP A 86 5.58 23.24 6.21
CA ASP A 86 5.63 24.68 6.49
C ASP A 86 6.08 25.50 5.27
N GLY A 87 6.93 24.91 4.43
CA GLY A 87 7.45 25.61 3.26
C GLY A 87 8.43 24.81 2.41
N TYR A 88 8.71 25.38 1.23
CA TYR A 88 9.64 24.85 0.25
C TYR A 88 10.57 25.95 -0.25
N GLU A 89 11.86 25.67 -0.28
CA GLU A 89 12.90 26.60 -0.72
C GLU A 89 13.86 25.90 -1.70
N VAL A 90 14.43 26.68 -2.62
CA VAL A 90 15.49 26.21 -3.53
C VAL A 90 16.75 27.02 -3.26
N ASN A 91 17.83 26.33 -2.93
CA ASN A 91 19.12 26.98 -2.83
C ASN A 91 19.68 27.21 -4.23
N GLY A 92 19.46 28.42 -4.77
CA GLY A 92 19.85 28.79 -6.14
C GLY A 92 21.35 28.65 -6.47
N SER A 93 22.23 28.53 -5.47
CA SER A 93 23.67 28.34 -5.68
C SER A 93 24.10 26.86 -5.79
N THR A 94 23.33 25.95 -5.19
CA THR A 94 23.66 24.51 -5.14
C THR A 94 22.65 23.64 -5.90
N GLY A 95 21.49 24.19 -6.27
CA GLY A 95 20.39 23.43 -6.88
C GLY A 95 19.71 22.45 -5.91
N VAL A 96 20.00 22.54 -4.61
CA VAL A 96 19.41 21.68 -3.58
C VAL A 96 18.05 22.24 -3.19
N HIS A 97 17.07 21.36 -3.16
CA HIS A 97 15.70 21.60 -2.75
C HIS A 97 15.55 21.31 -1.26
N GLN A 98 14.75 22.13 -0.59
CA GLN A 98 14.54 22.08 0.85
C GLN A 98 13.04 22.08 1.18
N TRP A 99 12.60 21.13 2.01
CA TRP A 99 11.23 21.08 2.53
C TRP A 99 11.28 21.16 4.05
N ASN A 100 10.58 22.16 4.58
CA ASN A 100 10.49 22.45 6.00
C ASN A 100 9.19 21.87 6.56
N TRP A 101 9.29 21.14 7.66
CA TRP A 101 8.18 20.46 8.29
C TRP A 101 8.09 20.81 9.77
N SER A 102 6.86 20.88 10.28
CA SER A 102 6.53 20.92 11.69
C SER A 102 5.75 19.66 12.07
N PHE A 103 5.98 19.11 13.25
CA PHE A 103 5.22 17.96 13.76
C PHE A 103 5.18 17.96 15.29
N THR A 104 4.18 17.28 15.85
CA THR A 104 4.10 17.05 17.31
C THR A 104 4.89 15.80 17.68
N VAL A 105 5.80 15.91 18.65
CA VAL A 105 6.64 14.81 19.12
C VAL A 105 5.75 13.73 19.76
N PRO A 106 5.78 12.47 19.27
CA PRO A 106 5.00 11.37 19.84
C PRO A 106 5.37 11.08 21.31
N GLU A 107 4.49 10.38 22.02
CA GLU A 107 4.78 9.88 23.38
C GLU A 107 5.84 8.76 23.39
N ALA A 108 6.02 8.08 22.26
CA ALA A 108 7.02 7.04 22.10
C ALA A 108 8.45 7.60 22.28
N ARG A 109 9.30 6.85 23.00
CA ARG A 109 10.69 7.26 23.30
C ARG A 109 11.59 7.29 22.07
N ASP A 110 11.27 6.45 21.10
CA ASP A 110 11.83 6.38 19.76
C ASP A 110 10.67 6.34 18.76
N TYR A 111 10.83 7.04 17.64
CA TYR A 111 9.81 7.09 16.61
C TYR A 111 10.43 7.25 15.23
N ASN A 112 9.74 6.69 14.24
CA ASN A 112 10.13 6.78 12.84
C ASN A 112 9.48 7.98 12.17
N LEU A 113 10.26 8.61 11.30
CA LEU A 113 9.91 9.69 10.41
C LEU A 113 9.92 9.11 9.00
N ASN A 114 8.75 8.88 8.42
CA ASN A 114 8.60 8.29 7.09
C ASN A 114 8.24 9.40 6.11
N PHE A 115 9.11 9.61 5.11
CA PHE A 115 8.93 10.62 4.08
C PHE A 115 8.42 9.98 2.80
N TYR A 116 7.44 10.62 2.18
CA TYR A 116 6.86 10.18 0.91
C TYR A 116 6.84 11.33 -0.10
N HIS A 117 6.81 10.98 -1.38
CA HIS A 117 6.57 11.90 -2.50
C HIS A 117 5.47 11.34 -3.42
N SER A 118 5.02 12.15 -4.40
CA SER A 118 4.06 11.73 -5.43
C SER A 118 2.72 11.23 -4.88
N CYS A 119 2.30 11.72 -3.71
CA CYS A 119 1.09 11.29 -3.01
C CYS A 119 -0.22 11.60 -3.75
N ASP A 120 -0.18 12.43 -4.79
CA ASP A 120 -1.29 12.67 -5.72
C ASP A 120 -1.63 11.42 -6.55
N THR A 121 -0.63 10.64 -6.94
CA THR A 121 -0.82 9.40 -7.72
C THR A 121 -0.56 8.11 -6.93
N GLY A 122 -0.25 8.23 -5.64
CA GLY A 122 0.06 7.12 -4.73
C GLY A 122 1.40 7.38 -4.08
N CYS A 123 1.42 7.50 -2.75
CA CYS A 123 2.62 7.91 -2.03
C CYS A 123 3.76 6.90 -2.23
N GLN A 124 4.91 7.38 -2.68
CA GLN A 124 6.13 6.58 -2.84
C GLN A 124 7.14 6.92 -1.75
N ALA A 125 7.79 5.90 -1.20
CA ALA A 125 8.75 6.05 -0.14
C ALA A 125 9.96 6.83 -0.63
N TRP A 126 10.25 7.94 0.04
CA TRP A 126 11.38 8.80 -0.25
C TRP A 126 12.58 8.45 0.62
N THR A 127 12.40 8.51 1.94
CA THR A 127 13.42 8.16 2.93
C THR A 127 12.78 7.96 4.30
N THR A 128 13.56 7.43 5.24
CA THR A 128 13.16 7.24 6.63
C THR A 128 14.23 7.80 7.54
N ALA A 129 13.85 8.40 8.67
CA ALA A 129 14.75 8.74 9.76
C ALA A 129 14.17 8.26 11.08
N THR A 130 15.01 8.06 12.09
CA THR A 130 14.58 7.72 13.45
C THR A 130 15.02 8.83 14.39
N ALA A 131 14.12 9.23 15.29
CA ALA A 131 14.36 10.25 16.29
C ALA A 131 14.03 9.71 17.69
N GLY A 132 14.54 10.39 18.72
CA GLY A 132 14.37 10.01 20.13
C GLY A 132 15.57 9.26 20.72
N THR A 133 15.37 8.66 21.89
CA THR A 133 16.43 7.90 22.57
C THR A 133 16.48 6.51 21.98
N VAL A 134 17.51 6.21 21.19
CA VAL A 134 17.72 4.85 20.67
C VAL A 134 17.97 3.92 21.84
N THR A 135 16.94 3.16 22.19
CA THR A 135 17.13 1.94 22.96
C THR A 135 17.80 0.95 22.00
N ALA A 136 18.88 0.30 22.45
CA ALA A 136 19.55 -0.73 21.65
C ALA A 136 18.49 -1.66 21.04
N PRO A 137 18.63 -2.08 19.75
CA PRO A 137 17.61 -2.85 19.07
C PRO A 137 17.24 -4.01 19.97
N ASP A 138 16.00 -4.01 20.47
CA ASP A 138 15.50 -5.09 21.30
C ASP A 138 15.52 -6.28 20.35
N ASN A 139 16.49 -7.17 20.58
CA ASN A 139 16.74 -8.30 19.71
C ASN A 139 15.42 -9.04 19.58
N THR A 140 14.87 -9.00 18.38
CA THR A 140 13.74 -9.82 17.97
C THR A 140 12.48 -9.63 18.82
N SER A 141 11.66 -8.64 18.44
CA SER A 141 10.31 -9.04 18.03
C SER A 141 10.47 -9.95 16.81
N THR A 142 10.90 -11.20 17.03
CA THR A 142 10.36 -12.27 16.22
C THR A 142 8.88 -12.09 16.44
N GLN A 143 8.13 -11.63 15.41
CA GLN A 143 6.70 -11.85 15.37
C GLN A 143 6.53 -13.31 15.77
N SER A 144 6.17 -13.55 17.03
CA SER A 144 6.05 -14.89 17.58
C SER A 144 5.13 -15.57 16.61
N GLU A 145 5.60 -16.62 15.94
CA GLU A 145 4.99 -17.20 14.74
C GLU A 145 3.47 -17.30 14.96
N LEU A 146 2.73 -16.29 14.46
CA LEU A 146 1.37 -16.05 14.92
C LEU A 146 0.54 -17.23 14.46
N ILE A 147 -0.32 -17.75 15.34
CA ILE A 147 -1.09 -18.97 15.03
C ILE A 147 -2.09 -18.63 13.91
N PRO A 148 -1.96 -19.19 12.69
CA PRO A 148 -2.87 -18.87 11.60
C PRO A 148 -4.29 -19.31 11.92
N THR A 149 -5.27 -18.49 11.56
CA THR A 149 -6.70 -18.81 11.70
C THR A 149 -7.44 -18.58 10.39
N LYS A 150 -8.62 -19.19 10.28
CA LYS A 150 -9.58 -18.94 9.20
C LYS A 150 -10.58 -17.84 9.56
N LEU A 151 -10.36 -17.12 10.66
CA LEU A 151 -11.25 -16.05 11.09
C LEU A 151 -11.03 -14.82 10.23
N GLY A 152 -12.13 -14.30 9.69
CA GLY A 152 -12.17 -13.05 8.96
C GLY A 152 -13.15 -12.08 9.63
N VAL A 153 -12.75 -10.82 9.75
CA VAL A 153 -13.62 -9.73 10.21
C VAL A 153 -13.61 -8.60 9.20
N VAL A 154 -14.72 -7.87 9.10
CA VAL A 154 -14.78 -6.62 8.34
C VAL A 154 -14.61 -5.50 9.35
N PHE A 155 -13.67 -4.58 9.11
CA PHE A 155 -13.28 -3.52 10.05
C PHE A 155 -12.98 -4.07 11.46
N ALA A 156 -11.79 -4.63 11.62
CA ALA A 156 -11.32 -5.06 12.93
C ALA A 156 -11.35 -3.88 13.91
N ASN A 157 -11.82 -4.12 15.14
CA ASN A 157 -11.57 -3.17 16.22
C ASN A 157 -10.05 -3.13 16.47
N PRO A 158 -9.38 -1.97 16.32
CA PRO A 158 -7.94 -1.85 16.53
C PRO A 158 -7.50 -2.19 17.95
N GLU A 159 -8.38 -2.05 18.95
CA GLU A 159 -8.07 -2.35 20.36
C GLU A 159 -8.29 -3.84 20.73
N ARG A 160 -8.67 -4.68 19.76
CA ARG A 160 -8.99 -6.07 20.03
C ARG A 160 -7.73 -6.90 20.23
N ASP A 161 -7.62 -7.55 21.39
CA ASP A 161 -6.62 -8.60 21.60
C ASP A 161 -6.91 -9.83 20.70
N TRP A 162 -5.97 -10.11 19.79
CA TRP A 162 -6.02 -11.26 18.89
C TRP A 162 -5.44 -12.54 19.51
N HIS A 163 -4.96 -12.49 20.76
CA HIS A 163 -4.44 -13.62 21.54
C HIS A 163 -3.36 -14.42 20.78
N ASN A 164 -2.39 -13.71 20.18
CA ASN A 164 -1.31 -14.28 19.35
C ASN A 164 -1.79 -15.07 18.12
N ARG A 165 -2.97 -14.72 17.58
CA ARG A 165 -3.55 -15.34 16.39
C ARG A 165 -3.49 -14.41 15.20
N ARG A 166 -3.24 -14.99 14.03
CA ARG A 166 -3.30 -14.30 12.74
C ARG A 166 -4.66 -14.54 12.09
N GLY A 167 -5.43 -13.48 11.94
CA GLY A 167 -6.71 -13.47 11.25
C GLY A 167 -6.65 -12.72 9.92
N TRP A 168 -7.81 -12.64 9.27
CA TRP A 168 -8.04 -11.80 8.11
C TRP A 168 -8.87 -10.59 8.51
N VAL A 169 -8.51 -9.42 8.00
CA VAL A 169 -9.37 -8.25 8.05
C VAL A 169 -9.69 -7.81 6.64
N VAL A 170 -10.96 -7.44 6.41
CA VAL A 170 -11.40 -6.79 5.19
C VAL A 170 -11.62 -5.32 5.52
N GLU A 171 -10.77 -4.49 4.94
CA GLU A 171 -10.94 -3.05 4.87
C GLU A 171 -11.72 -2.68 3.62
N LEU A 172 -12.33 -1.49 3.62
CA LEU A 172 -13.11 -0.99 2.49
C LEU A 172 -12.71 0.43 2.17
N THR A 173 -12.67 0.70 0.87
CA THR A 173 -12.52 2.04 0.31
C THR A 173 -13.48 2.25 -0.87
N TYR A 174 -13.78 3.51 -1.16
CA TYR A 174 -14.62 3.90 -2.28
C TYR A 174 -13.86 4.86 -3.21
N THR A 175 -13.86 4.57 -4.51
CA THR A 175 -13.29 5.45 -5.53
C THR A 175 -13.84 6.86 -5.44
N GLN A 176 -15.15 7.03 -5.33
CA GLN A 176 -15.80 8.34 -5.27
C GLN A 176 -15.56 9.09 -3.95
N LEU A 177 -15.00 8.44 -2.94
CA LEU A 177 -14.69 9.02 -1.63
C LEU A 177 -13.17 8.96 -1.33
N ALA A 178 -12.35 8.93 -2.38
CA ALA A 178 -10.89 8.77 -2.30
C ALA A 178 -10.17 9.85 -1.46
N GLU A 179 -10.79 11.02 -1.28
CA GLU A 179 -10.29 12.13 -0.46
C GLU A 179 -11.19 12.43 0.76
N ALA A 180 -12.26 11.65 0.96
CA ALA A 180 -13.16 11.89 2.07
C ALA A 180 -12.55 11.39 3.39
N GLU A 181 -12.88 12.05 4.50
CA GLU A 181 -12.51 11.58 5.83
C GLU A 181 -12.97 10.13 6.02
N TYR A 182 -12.11 9.33 6.65
CA TYR A 182 -12.25 7.90 6.90
C TYR A 182 -12.17 7.00 5.66
N TRP A 183 -12.72 7.41 4.52
CA TRP A 183 -12.73 6.60 3.29
C TRP A 183 -11.51 6.81 2.40
N GLY A 184 -10.81 7.93 2.59
CA GLY A 184 -9.68 8.30 1.77
C GLY A 184 -8.49 7.36 1.93
N ILE A 185 -7.57 7.44 0.96
CA ILE A 185 -6.39 6.55 0.93
C ILE A 185 -5.50 6.71 2.17
N ASP A 186 -5.45 7.91 2.76
CA ASP A 186 -4.66 8.20 3.95
C ASP A 186 -5.21 7.46 5.18
N ASP A 187 -6.53 7.52 5.38
CA ASP A 187 -7.19 6.81 6.46
C ASP A 187 -7.16 5.29 6.24
N LEU A 188 -7.28 4.84 4.99
CA LEU A 188 -7.11 3.44 4.63
C LEU A 188 -5.70 2.96 4.97
N ALA A 189 -4.66 3.70 4.59
CA ALA A 189 -3.27 3.36 4.89
C ALA A 189 -3.04 3.21 6.39
N ARG A 190 -3.59 4.11 7.20
CA ARG A 190 -3.53 4.02 8.67
C ARG A 190 -4.22 2.76 9.21
N ARG A 191 -5.43 2.44 8.73
CA ARG A 191 -6.14 1.21 9.15
C ARG A 191 -5.38 -0.05 8.76
N VAL A 192 -4.80 -0.08 7.56
CA VAL A 192 -3.96 -1.18 7.07
C VAL A 192 -2.73 -1.34 7.97
N GLU A 193 -2.03 -0.24 8.28
CA GLU A 193 -0.85 -0.26 9.14
C GLU A 193 -1.17 -0.80 10.53
N VAL A 194 -2.24 -0.30 11.17
CA VAL A 194 -2.70 -0.79 12.48
C VAL A 194 -2.99 -2.29 12.43
N ALA A 195 -3.74 -2.76 11.43
CA ALA A 195 -4.05 -4.18 11.30
C ALA A 195 -2.82 -5.05 11.06
N VAL A 196 -1.84 -4.57 10.28
CA VAL A 196 -0.59 -5.26 10.01
C VAL A 196 0.28 -5.32 11.27
N ASN A 197 0.30 -4.27 12.08
CA ASN A 197 1.02 -4.22 13.35
C ASN A 197 0.42 -5.20 14.38
N GLU A 198 -0.90 -5.41 14.36
CA GLU A 198 -1.60 -6.48 15.08
C GLU A 198 -1.38 -7.88 14.48
N GLY A 199 -0.60 -7.98 13.40
CA GLY A 199 -0.24 -9.25 12.74
C GLY A 199 -1.29 -9.83 11.81
N LEU A 200 -2.35 -9.07 11.48
CA LEU A 200 -3.43 -9.51 10.60
C LEU A 200 -3.03 -9.55 9.12
N LEU A 201 -3.76 -10.34 8.34
CA LEU A 201 -3.71 -10.31 6.89
C LEU A 201 -4.80 -9.39 6.36
N VAL A 202 -4.42 -8.32 5.66
CA VAL A 202 -5.35 -7.28 5.22
C VAL A 202 -5.78 -7.49 3.78
N LEU A 203 -7.08 -7.59 3.55
CA LEU A 203 -7.71 -7.52 2.24
C LEU A 203 -8.39 -6.15 2.11
N VAL A 204 -8.23 -5.48 0.98
CA VAL A 204 -8.91 -4.21 0.72
C VAL A 204 -9.98 -4.43 -0.33
N ARG A 205 -11.25 -4.31 0.06
CA ARG A 205 -12.36 -4.20 -0.88
C ARG A 205 -12.40 -2.79 -1.46
N VAL A 206 -12.45 -2.71 -2.78
CA VAL A 206 -12.57 -1.46 -3.52
C VAL A 206 -13.94 -1.42 -4.17
N ASP A 207 -14.76 -0.48 -3.73
CA ASP A 207 -16.06 -0.21 -4.35
C ASP A 207 -16.00 1.11 -5.15
N TYR A 208 -16.87 1.27 -6.14
CA TYR A 208 -16.94 2.54 -6.88
C TYR A 208 -17.49 3.67 -6.00
N ASN A 209 -18.64 3.44 -5.36
CA ASN A 209 -19.28 4.38 -4.43
C ASN A 209 -20.13 3.64 -3.40
N GLN A 210 -20.62 4.35 -2.39
CA GLN A 210 -21.62 3.81 -1.47
C GLN A 210 -22.87 3.34 -2.23
N GLY A 211 -23.18 2.05 -2.11
CA GLY A 211 -24.28 1.41 -2.84
C GLY A 211 -24.01 1.14 -4.33
N GLN A 212 -22.82 1.44 -4.84
CA GLN A 212 -22.40 1.12 -6.21
C GLN A 212 -21.09 0.36 -6.17
N SER A 213 -21.17 -0.96 -6.34
CA SER A 213 -20.02 -1.84 -6.10
C SER A 213 -18.90 -1.65 -7.12
N ILE A 214 -19.22 -1.57 -8.40
CA ILE A 214 -18.25 -1.30 -9.49
C ILE A 214 -18.85 -0.23 -10.41
N PRO A 215 -18.09 0.37 -11.35
CA PRO A 215 -18.63 1.37 -12.27
C PRO A 215 -19.96 0.94 -12.92
N PRO A 216 -20.92 1.86 -13.11
CA PRO A 216 -22.15 1.59 -13.84
C PRO A 216 -21.88 0.95 -15.22
N PRO A 217 -22.76 0.06 -15.70
CA PRO A 217 -22.59 -0.55 -17.02
C PRO A 217 -22.46 0.47 -18.15
N ASP A 218 -21.50 0.23 -19.03
CA ASP A 218 -21.19 1.04 -20.21
C ASP A 218 -20.77 2.50 -19.90
N ASP A 219 -20.52 2.83 -18.63
CA ASP A 219 -19.97 4.12 -18.21
C ASP A 219 -18.44 4.06 -18.18
N TYR A 220 -17.82 4.36 -19.32
CA TYR A 220 -16.37 4.34 -19.47
C TYR A 220 -15.65 5.47 -18.73
N LEU A 221 -16.34 6.58 -18.41
CA LEU A 221 -15.77 7.65 -17.60
C LEU A 221 -15.70 7.22 -16.11
N ALA A 222 -16.74 6.56 -15.61
CA ALA A 222 -16.72 5.93 -14.30
C ALA A 222 -15.67 4.81 -14.24
N LEU A 223 -15.49 4.03 -15.31
CA LEU A 223 -14.43 3.04 -15.42
C LEU A 223 -13.05 3.67 -15.32
N ASP A 224 -12.75 4.70 -16.10
CA ASP A 224 -11.46 5.42 -16.04
C ASP A 224 -11.18 5.95 -14.63
N THR A 225 -12.18 6.59 -14.00
CA THR A 225 -12.07 7.08 -12.62
C THR A 225 -11.76 5.96 -11.63
N TYR A 226 -12.43 4.82 -11.77
CA TYR A 226 -12.19 3.63 -10.94
C TYR A 226 -10.79 3.05 -11.14
N LEU A 227 -10.32 2.96 -12.39
CA LEU A 227 -8.99 2.45 -12.70
C LEU A 227 -7.88 3.39 -12.24
N ASN A 228 -8.05 4.71 -12.36
CA ASN A 228 -7.10 5.69 -11.82
C ASN A 228 -6.95 5.55 -10.30
N TYR A 229 -8.07 5.30 -9.59
CA TYR A 229 -8.00 5.05 -8.15
C TYR A 229 -7.34 3.70 -7.81
N ILE A 230 -7.64 2.63 -8.56
CA ILE A 230 -6.98 1.34 -8.42
C ILE A 230 -5.47 1.44 -8.67
N GLN A 231 -5.05 2.21 -9.66
CA GLN A 231 -3.64 2.50 -9.94
C GLN A 231 -2.98 3.16 -8.73
N ARG A 232 -3.64 4.18 -8.16
CA ARG A 232 -3.17 4.88 -6.95
C ARG A 232 -3.00 3.94 -5.77
N LEU A 233 -3.96 3.04 -5.53
CA LEU A 233 -3.85 2.02 -4.47
C LEU A 233 -2.69 1.05 -4.72
N ALA A 234 -2.49 0.61 -5.96
CA ALA A 234 -1.43 -0.34 -6.31
C ALA A 234 -0.01 0.27 -6.20
N ARG A 235 0.11 1.58 -6.45
CA ARG A 235 1.35 2.35 -6.38
C ARG A 235 1.74 2.81 -4.97
N ASP A 236 0.78 3.00 -4.07
CA ASP A 236 1.04 3.57 -2.75
C ASP A 236 1.84 2.61 -1.83
N ASP A 237 3.06 3.01 -1.48
CA ASP A 237 3.98 2.22 -0.66
C ASP A 237 3.49 1.99 0.77
N ARG A 238 2.56 2.80 1.27
CA ARG A 238 1.94 2.58 2.58
C ARG A 238 1.00 1.38 2.55
N LEU A 239 0.50 1.02 1.37
CA LEU A 239 -0.37 -0.14 1.14
C LEU A 239 0.41 -1.40 0.70
N LYS A 240 1.74 -1.38 0.69
CA LYS A 240 2.58 -2.53 0.26
C LYS A 240 2.32 -3.82 1.04
N ASN A 241 1.81 -3.72 2.26
CA ASN A 241 1.51 -4.86 3.14
C ASN A 241 0.07 -5.39 2.98
N VAL A 242 -0.74 -4.80 2.09
CA VAL A 242 -2.04 -5.34 1.70
C VAL A 242 -1.84 -6.71 1.04
N TYR A 243 -2.53 -7.73 1.55
CA TYR A 243 -2.45 -9.08 1.01
C TYR A 243 -3.07 -9.18 -0.39
N GLY A 244 -4.15 -8.44 -0.64
CA GLY A 244 -4.81 -8.37 -1.94
C GLY A 244 -6.01 -7.42 -1.98
N TYR A 245 -6.38 -7.06 -3.20
CA TYR A 245 -7.51 -6.18 -3.50
C TYR A 245 -8.71 -6.99 -3.98
N ILE A 246 -9.88 -6.76 -3.40
CA ILE A 246 -11.17 -7.34 -3.80
C ILE A 246 -11.89 -6.31 -4.67
N VAL A 247 -12.18 -6.69 -5.92
CA VAL A 247 -12.84 -5.80 -6.90
C VAL A 247 -14.35 -5.86 -6.69
N GLY A 248 -14.89 -4.89 -5.97
CA GLY A 248 -16.31 -4.83 -5.62
C GLY A 248 -16.79 -5.98 -4.74
N SER A 249 -18.08 -5.95 -4.41
CA SER A 249 -18.82 -7.03 -3.74
C SER A 249 -20.32 -6.81 -3.93
N GLY A 250 -21.06 -7.90 -4.17
CA GLY A 250 -22.52 -7.83 -4.26
C GLY A 250 -23.04 -7.00 -5.43
N PHE A 251 -22.24 -6.84 -6.49
CA PHE A 251 -22.60 -6.18 -7.74
C PHE A 251 -23.75 -6.86 -8.49
N ASN A 252 -24.18 -8.07 -8.09
CA ASN A 252 -25.39 -8.72 -8.59
C ASN A 252 -26.69 -8.28 -7.88
N THR A 253 -26.64 -7.27 -7.00
CA THR A 253 -27.79 -6.82 -6.22
C THR A 253 -28.21 -5.41 -6.59
N ARG A 254 -29.49 -5.08 -6.43
CA ARG A 254 -29.96 -3.70 -6.61
C ARG A 254 -29.28 -2.72 -5.66
N SER A 255 -29.01 -3.14 -4.43
CA SER A 255 -28.29 -2.34 -3.43
C SER A 255 -26.82 -2.08 -3.75
N GLY A 256 -26.22 -2.90 -4.63
CA GLY A 256 -24.86 -2.71 -5.16
C GLY A 256 -24.84 -1.99 -6.51
N ASN A 257 -26.01 -1.52 -6.97
CA ASN A 257 -26.21 -0.84 -8.25
C ASN A 257 -27.04 0.45 -8.08
N SER A 258 -26.82 1.21 -6.99
CA SER A 258 -27.62 2.39 -6.66
C SER A 258 -27.61 3.47 -7.75
N GLN A 259 -26.54 3.55 -8.54
CA GLN A 259 -26.38 4.50 -9.64
C GLN A 259 -26.83 3.95 -11.00
N ALA A 260 -27.17 2.66 -11.07
CA ALA A 260 -27.56 1.96 -12.29
C ALA A 260 -28.76 1.03 -12.05
N SER A 261 -29.76 1.51 -11.29
CA SER A 261 -30.85 0.66 -10.80
C SER A 261 -31.76 0.08 -11.90
N GLU A 262 -31.79 0.71 -13.08
CA GLU A 262 -32.52 0.26 -14.28
C GLU A 262 -31.66 -0.59 -15.21
N ASN A 263 -30.33 -0.46 -15.14
CA ASN A 263 -29.35 -1.19 -15.94
C ASN A 263 -28.24 -1.72 -15.02
N MET A 264 -28.57 -2.75 -14.23
CA MET A 264 -27.66 -3.27 -13.21
C MET A 264 -26.45 -3.99 -13.82
N VAL A 265 -25.37 -4.08 -13.05
CA VAL A 265 -24.13 -4.76 -13.45
C VAL A 265 -24.40 -6.21 -13.84
N THR A 266 -24.02 -6.55 -15.07
CA THR A 266 -24.07 -7.90 -15.64
C THR A 266 -22.75 -8.64 -15.42
N PRO A 267 -22.72 -9.99 -15.52
CA PRO A 267 -21.47 -10.74 -15.46
C PRO A 267 -20.44 -10.31 -16.50
N ALA A 268 -20.88 -9.98 -17.72
CA ALA A 268 -20.03 -9.55 -18.82
C ALA A 268 -19.41 -8.16 -18.54
N TRP A 269 -20.20 -7.23 -17.98
CA TRP A 269 -19.67 -5.92 -17.60
C TRP A 269 -18.66 -6.04 -16.45
N TYR A 270 -18.95 -6.82 -15.42
CA TYR A 270 -17.96 -7.07 -14.36
C TYR A 270 -16.65 -7.63 -14.94
N ALA A 271 -16.73 -8.64 -15.82
CA ALA A 271 -15.54 -9.21 -16.45
C ALA A 271 -14.79 -8.16 -17.30
N ARG A 272 -15.51 -7.29 -18.03
CA ARG A 272 -14.92 -6.17 -18.77
C ARG A 272 -14.10 -5.23 -17.87
N VAL A 273 -14.61 -4.91 -16.68
CA VAL A 273 -13.90 -4.10 -15.68
C VAL A 273 -12.71 -4.87 -15.09
N PHE A 274 -12.88 -6.17 -14.83
CA PHE A 274 -11.89 -6.99 -14.14
C PHE A 274 -10.68 -7.36 -15.02
N ASN A 275 -10.90 -8.03 -16.16
CA ASN A 275 -9.85 -8.58 -17.03
C ASN A 275 -9.91 -8.08 -18.49
N GLY A 276 -10.78 -7.12 -18.81
CA GLY A 276 -10.93 -6.61 -20.16
C GLY A 276 -11.78 -7.50 -21.08
N TYR A 277 -12.62 -8.39 -20.53
CA TYR A 277 -13.49 -9.28 -21.32
C TYR A 277 -14.21 -8.55 -22.47
N ARG A 278 -14.10 -9.10 -23.69
CA ARG A 278 -14.61 -8.57 -24.97
C ARG A 278 -14.03 -7.22 -25.43
N ALA A 279 -13.04 -6.67 -24.74
CA ALA A 279 -12.26 -5.56 -25.28
C ALA A 279 -11.24 -6.06 -26.32
N PRO A 280 -10.84 -5.23 -27.29
CA PRO A 280 -9.69 -5.48 -28.14
C PRO A 280 -8.40 -5.73 -27.32
N ALA A 281 -7.45 -6.49 -27.85
CA ALA A 281 -6.25 -6.91 -27.10
C ALA A 281 -5.27 -5.76 -26.76
N ASP A 282 -5.39 -4.63 -27.45
CA ASP A 282 -4.61 -3.40 -27.21
C ASP A 282 -5.24 -2.49 -26.13
N HIS A 283 -6.45 -2.81 -25.67
CA HIS A 283 -7.07 -2.13 -24.54
C HIS A 283 -6.52 -2.65 -23.21
N THR A 284 -5.94 -1.75 -22.43
CA THR A 284 -5.37 -2.04 -21.10
C THR A 284 -6.19 -1.48 -19.94
N ASP A 285 -7.38 -0.97 -20.23
CA ASP A 285 -8.29 -0.34 -19.28
C ASP A 285 -9.13 -1.39 -18.52
N ASN A 286 -8.44 -2.18 -17.69
CA ASN A 286 -9.05 -3.11 -16.73
C ASN A 286 -8.18 -3.27 -15.48
N VAL A 287 -8.80 -3.72 -14.39
CA VAL A 287 -8.17 -3.81 -13.07
C VAL A 287 -6.91 -4.68 -13.07
N VAL A 288 -6.95 -5.83 -13.75
CA VAL A 288 -5.80 -6.75 -13.79
C VAL A 288 -4.58 -6.07 -14.40
N GLN A 289 -4.72 -5.45 -15.56
CA GLN A 289 -3.60 -4.77 -16.23
C GLN A 289 -3.16 -3.51 -15.47
N THR A 290 -4.09 -2.72 -14.95
CA THR A 290 -3.78 -1.52 -14.14
C THR A 290 -2.96 -1.87 -12.90
N ILE A 291 -3.38 -2.86 -12.10
CA ILE A 291 -2.62 -3.27 -10.91
C ILE A 291 -1.27 -3.86 -11.31
N ARG A 292 -1.20 -4.67 -12.35
CA ARG A 292 0.05 -5.34 -12.77
C ARG A 292 1.09 -4.36 -13.32
N ALA A 293 0.67 -3.23 -13.87
CA ALA A 293 1.57 -2.17 -14.32
C ALA A 293 2.31 -1.51 -13.14
N GLU A 294 1.68 -1.41 -11.97
CA GLU A 294 2.25 -0.76 -10.77
C GLU A 294 2.86 -1.77 -9.78
N ASN A 295 2.19 -2.89 -9.55
CA ASN A 295 2.56 -3.90 -8.56
C ASN A 295 2.27 -5.31 -9.05
N VAL A 296 3.31 -5.97 -9.55
CA VAL A 296 3.25 -7.36 -10.05
C VAL A 296 2.97 -8.38 -8.96
N THR A 297 3.21 -8.05 -7.69
CA THR A 297 3.06 -8.97 -6.55
C THR A 297 1.70 -8.90 -5.88
N ALA A 298 0.94 -7.81 -6.10
CA ALA A 298 -0.37 -7.63 -5.51
C ALA A 298 -1.33 -8.75 -5.93
N ARG A 299 -2.10 -9.29 -4.97
CA ARG A 299 -3.17 -10.25 -5.32
C ARG A 299 -4.42 -9.50 -5.71
N ILE A 300 -5.10 -10.00 -6.72
CA ILE A 300 -6.33 -9.44 -7.28
C ILE A 300 -7.40 -10.49 -7.11
N LEU A 301 -8.47 -10.15 -6.40
CA LEU A 301 -9.54 -11.08 -6.03
C LEU A 301 -10.84 -10.63 -6.68
N VAL A 302 -11.57 -11.61 -7.22
CA VAL A 302 -12.94 -11.39 -7.71
C VAL A 302 -13.85 -11.11 -6.52
N GLY A 303 -14.64 -10.05 -6.62
CA GLY A 303 -15.63 -9.69 -5.62
C GLY A 303 -16.68 -10.77 -5.43
N PRO A 304 -17.15 -11.01 -4.18
CA PRO A 304 -18.14 -12.03 -3.93
C PRO A 304 -19.50 -11.66 -4.54
N VAL A 305 -20.15 -12.65 -5.16
CA VAL A 305 -21.55 -12.57 -5.58
C VAL A 305 -22.44 -12.76 -4.35
N SER A 306 -23.43 -11.90 -4.17
CA SER A 306 -24.40 -12.06 -3.09
C SER A 306 -25.27 -13.29 -3.32
N THR A 307 -25.23 -14.23 -2.38
CA THR A 307 -25.98 -15.48 -2.42
C THR A 307 -27.48 -15.25 -2.19
N TRP A 308 -28.30 -16.17 -2.70
CA TRP A 308 -29.78 -16.17 -2.54
C TRP A 308 -30.49 -14.91 -3.04
N ARG A 309 -29.87 -14.17 -3.96
CA ARG A 309 -30.46 -12.99 -4.61
C ARG A 309 -31.10 -13.38 -5.94
N THR A 310 -32.21 -12.72 -6.26
CA THR A 310 -32.95 -12.89 -7.52
C THR A 310 -32.96 -11.62 -8.37
N ASP A 311 -32.21 -10.59 -7.96
CA ASP A 311 -32.17 -9.29 -8.64
C ASP A 311 -31.51 -9.40 -10.03
N GLN A 312 -30.53 -10.27 -10.16
CA GLN A 312 -29.76 -10.50 -11.38
C GLN A 312 -29.56 -12.01 -11.61
N ASP A 313 -29.49 -12.36 -12.88
CA ASP A 313 -29.30 -13.72 -13.39
C ASP A 313 -28.09 -13.73 -14.35
N GLY A 314 -27.68 -14.91 -14.81
CA GLY A 314 -26.63 -15.08 -15.80
C GLY A 314 -27.16 -15.72 -17.08
N ALA A 315 -26.46 -15.46 -18.20
CA ALA A 315 -26.80 -16.06 -19.50
C ALA A 315 -26.54 -17.58 -19.53
N LEU A 316 -25.61 -18.07 -18.71
CA LEU A 316 -25.31 -19.49 -18.55
C LEU A 316 -25.99 -20.03 -17.32
N THR A 317 -26.89 -21.00 -17.51
CA THR A 317 -27.54 -21.69 -16.41
C THR A 317 -26.58 -22.64 -15.71
N TYR A 318 -26.68 -22.74 -14.39
CA TYR A 318 -25.97 -23.74 -13.60
C TYR A 318 -26.83 -24.99 -13.40
N ARG A 319 -26.25 -26.08 -12.88
CA ARG A 319 -26.97 -27.34 -12.62
C ARG A 319 -28.21 -27.13 -11.74
N ILE A 320 -28.13 -26.19 -10.80
CA ILE A 320 -29.25 -25.71 -10.02
C ILE A 320 -29.62 -24.34 -10.59
N ASP A 321 -30.76 -24.29 -11.27
CA ASP A 321 -31.24 -23.09 -11.97
C ASP A 321 -31.80 -22.07 -10.97
N VAL A 322 -30.90 -21.25 -10.42
CA VAL A 322 -31.24 -20.13 -9.54
C VAL A 322 -30.40 -18.90 -9.95
N PRO A 323 -30.98 -17.68 -9.90
CA PRO A 323 -30.37 -16.52 -10.56
C PRO A 323 -28.94 -16.19 -10.12
N TRP A 324 -28.67 -16.20 -8.82
CA TRP A 324 -27.32 -15.91 -8.31
C TRP A 324 -26.26 -16.97 -8.71
N LEU A 325 -26.64 -18.24 -8.87
CA LEU A 325 -25.71 -19.30 -9.32
C LEU A 325 -25.45 -19.18 -10.82
N ASN A 326 -26.49 -18.92 -11.61
CA ASN A 326 -26.36 -18.66 -13.04
C ASN A 326 -25.50 -17.41 -13.29
N TYR A 327 -25.71 -16.34 -12.51
CA TYR A 327 -24.88 -15.15 -12.53
C TYR A 327 -23.41 -15.52 -12.28
N PHE A 328 -23.14 -16.23 -11.19
CA PHE A 328 -21.78 -16.66 -10.83
C PHE A 328 -21.16 -17.57 -11.90
N HIS A 329 -21.93 -18.51 -12.45
CA HIS A 329 -21.47 -19.41 -13.50
C HIS A 329 -21.10 -18.66 -14.78
N THR A 330 -21.94 -17.71 -15.19
CA THR A 330 -21.66 -16.82 -16.33
C THR A 330 -20.43 -15.96 -16.08
N LEU A 331 -20.27 -15.46 -14.85
CA LEU A 331 -19.14 -14.63 -14.45
C LEU A 331 -17.82 -15.40 -14.54
N VAL A 332 -17.76 -16.60 -13.95
CA VAL A 332 -16.57 -17.46 -13.97
C VAL A 332 -16.17 -17.75 -15.43
N ALA A 333 -17.13 -18.11 -16.28
CA ALA A 333 -16.87 -18.36 -17.70
C ALA A 333 -16.39 -17.13 -18.51
N ALA A 334 -16.55 -15.92 -17.99
CA ALA A 334 -16.05 -14.69 -18.61
C ALA A 334 -14.70 -14.24 -18.04
N ILE A 335 -14.30 -14.75 -16.86
CA ILE A 335 -13.05 -14.40 -16.19
C ILE A 335 -11.94 -15.43 -16.43
N ASP A 336 -12.28 -16.73 -16.47
CA ASP A 336 -11.41 -17.81 -16.95
C ASP A 336 -11.10 -17.64 -18.44
#